data_AF-A0AAW9BMU5-F1
#
_entry.id   AF-A0AAW9BMU5-F1
#
_cell.length_a   1.000
_cell.length_b   1.000
_cell.length_c   1.000
_cell.angle_alpha   90.00
_cell.angle_beta   90.00
_cell.angle_gamma   90.00
#
_symmetry.space_group_name_H-M   'P 1'
#
loop_
_entity.id
_entity.type
_entity.pdbx_description
1 polymer ?
#
loop_
_entity_poly.entity_id
_entity_poly.type
_entity_poly.pdbx_seq_one_letter_code
_entity_poly.pdbx_strand_id
1 'polypeptide(L)'
;EALFGEALALDKSVRDQIQIVTKCDINLCGDKTPERKINHYDTSSAHIYQSVNNSLERLNVDEIDVLLIHRPDVLMDADEVAEAFTELHKVGKVKHFGVSNFTPRQFELLQSRLGKPLVTNQVEINPLNFEVAHDGTLDQMQMLRTRPMAWSCLGGGSIFSGESEQAIRVRNELEAIREEVVRRISEGEASILAAQEEMSIESICEAAANGDPLAVDVIEKLGRYLGSAIAIVINLFNPEKILIGGVINQAKEVLYPAVRRCIEEQSLPVYHQDLELVESRFYKQATMP
;
A
#
# COMPACT_ATOMS: atom_id res chain seq x y z
N GLU A 1 -6.10 -6.38 13.93
CA GLU A 1 -5.61 -6.11 15.30
C GLU A 1 -5.34 -7.40 16.06
N ALA A 2 -6.35 -8.23 16.40
CA ALA A 2 -6.16 -9.46 17.21
C ALA A 2 -5.03 -10.37 16.71
N LEU A 3 -5.03 -10.77 15.43
CA LEU A 3 -3.97 -11.59 14.84
C LEU A 3 -2.58 -10.95 14.92
N PHE A 4 -2.50 -9.62 14.84
CA PHE A 4 -1.24 -8.91 14.98
C PHE A 4 -0.79 -8.86 16.45
N GLY A 5 -1.71 -8.72 17.39
CA GLY A 5 -1.42 -8.83 18.82
C GLY A 5 -0.95 -10.23 19.22
N GLU A 6 -1.54 -11.28 18.64
CA GLU A 6 -1.05 -12.66 18.77
C GLU A 6 0.39 -12.79 18.25
N ALA A 7 0.70 -12.20 17.09
CA ALA A 7 2.05 -12.19 16.55
C ALA A 7 3.06 -11.42 17.45
N LEU A 8 2.68 -10.26 17.98
CA LEU A 8 3.50 -9.50 18.93
C LEU A 8 3.73 -10.26 20.25
N ALA A 9 2.77 -11.09 20.67
CA ALA A 9 2.91 -11.92 21.86
C ALA A 9 3.98 -13.02 21.69
N LEU A 10 4.27 -13.44 20.45
CA LEU A 10 5.33 -14.41 20.16
C LEU A 10 6.73 -13.82 20.36
N ASP A 11 6.92 -12.53 20.06
CA ASP A 11 8.17 -11.81 20.29
C ASP A 11 7.89 -10.35 20.69
N LYS A 12 7.94 -10.10 22.01
CA LYS A 12 7.68 -8.77 22.57
C LYS A 12 8.72 -7.73 22.16
N SER A 13 9.94 -8.13 21.78
CA SER A 13 10.99 -7.19 21.37
C SER A 13 10.66 -6.44 20.08
N VAL A 14 9.73 -6.97 19.28
CA VAL A 14 9.23 -6.33 18.05
C VAL A 14 8.50 -5.03 18.39
N ARG A 15 7.81 -4.95 19.54
CA ARG A 15 7.04 -3.76 19.93
C ARG A 15 7.91 -2.51 19.98
N ASP A 16 9.15 -2.62 20.48
CA ASP A 16 10.09 -1.51 20.62
C ASP A 16 10.69 -1.06 19.27
N GLN A 17 10.48 -1.84 18.20
CA GLN A 17 11.03 -1.62 16.87
C GLN A 17 10.00 -1.06 15.88
N ILE A 18 8.74 -0.90 16.30
CA ILE A 18 7.64 -0.47 15.44
C ILE A 18 6.84 0.68 16.04
N GLN A 19 6.13 1.40 15.17
CA GLN A 19 5.07 2.32 15.55
C GLN A 19 3.72 1.76 15.14
N ILE A 20 2.77 1.72 16.06
CA ILE A 20 1.41 1.25 15.81
C ILE A 20 0.52 2.44 15.46
N VAL A 21 -0.05 2.40 14.26
CA VAL A 21 -1.09 3.31 13.80
C VAL A 21 -2.40 2.55 13.68
N THR A 22 -3.45 2.99 14.36
CA THR A 22 -4.81 2.44 14.21
C THR A 22 -5.84 3.57 14.04
N LYS A 23 -7.10 3.20 13.80
CA LYS A 23 -8.18 4.13 13.49
C LYS A 23 -9.47 3.74 14.20
N CYS A 24 -10.32 4.73 14.45
CA CYS A 24 -11.67 4.53 14.99
C CYS A 24 -12.67 5.46 14.29
N ASP A 25 -13.97 5.16 14.46
CA ASP A 25 -15.20 5.90 14.05
C ASP A 25 -16.18 5.05 13.20
N ILE A 26 -15.70 4.13 12.36
CA ILE A 26 -16.56 3.38 11.43
C ILE A 26 -17.26 2.23 12.17
N ASN A 27 -18.58 2.33 12.26
CA ASN A 27 -19.44 1.26 12.74
C ASN A 27 -20.08 0.50 11.58
N LEU A 28 -19.45 -0.61 11.19
CA LEU A 28 -20.00 -1.55 10.21
C LEU A 28 -20.98 -2.52 10.87
N CYS A 29 -22.03 -2.89 10.14
CA CYS A 29 -22.90 -4.02 10.44
C CYS A 29 -22.17 -5.35 10.15
N GLY A 30 -22.49 -6.37 10.93
CA GLY A 30 -21.97 -7.73 10.73
C GLY A 30 -22.37 -8.67 11.86
N ASP A 31 -22.01 -9.95 11.71
CA ASP A 31 -22.39 -11.01 12.65
C ASP A 31 -21.93 -10.75 14.09
N LYS A 32 -20.82 -10.02 14.26
CA LYS A 32 -20.24 -9.66 15.57
C LYS A 32 -20.91 -8.45 16.21
N THR A 33 -21.76 -7.72 15.49
CA THR A 33 -22.42 -6.50 15.95
C THR A 33 -23.88 -6.48 15.48
N PRO A 34 -24.71 -7.47 15.88
CA PRO A 34 -26.08 -7.63 15.40
C PRO A 34 -27.03 -6.50 15.84
N GLU A 35 -26.63 -5.72 16.84
CA GLU A 35 -27.33 -4.52 17.31
C GLU A 35 -27.30 -3.39 16.29
N ARG A 36 -26.26 -3.31 15.44
CA ARG A 36 -26.11 -2.28 14.41
C ARG A 36 -27.01 -2.61 13.22
N LYS A 37 -27.90 -1.67 12.88
CA LYS A 37 -28.87 -1.84 11.78
C LYS A 37 -28.45 -1.14 10.50
N ILE A 38 -27.53 -0.19 10.59
CA ILE A 38 -26.99 0.55 9.45
C ILE A 38 -25.51 0.87 9.68
N ASN A 39 -24.73 0.87 8.61
CA ASN A 39 -23.35 1.37 8.66
C ASN A 39 -23.38 2.88 8.91
N HIS A 40 -22.59 3.34 9.87
CA HIS A 40 -22.53 4.76 10.22
C HIS A 40 -21.15 5.11 10.81
N TYR A 41 -20.92 6.40 10.97
CA TYR A 41 -19.78 6.92 11.73
C TYR A 41 -20.25 7.33 13.13
N ASP A 42 -19.35 7.19 14.09
CA ASP A 42 -19.54 7.65 15.47
C ASP A 42 -18.21 8.24 15.97
N THR A 43 -18.11 9.56 15.93
CA THR A 43 -16.94 10.28 16.48
C THR A 43 -17.19 10.80 17.90
N SER A 44 -18.16 10.25 18.63
CA SER A 44 -18.39 10.64 20.02
C SER A 44 -17.21 10.25 20.93
N SER A 45 -17.03 11.01 22.01
CA SER A 45 -15.97 10.75 23.00
C SER A 45 -16.06 9.31 23.53
N ALA A 46 -17.28 8.88 23.88
CA ALA A 46 -17.53 7.53 24.41
C ALA A 46 -17.09 6.44 23.42
N HIS A 47 -17.41 6.60 22.14
CA HIS A 47 -17.03 5.65 21.10
C HIS A 47 -15.51 5.62 20.87
N ILE A 48 -14.85 6.79 20.86
CA ILE A 48 -13.40 6.89 20.70
C ILE A 48 -12.69 6.18 21.85
N TYR A 49 -13.08 6.43 23.10
CA TYR A 49 -12.50 5.75 24.26
C TYR A 49 -12.70 4.23 24.19
N GLN A 50 -13.91 3.78 23.85
CA GLN A 50 -14.21 2.36 23.72
C GLN A 50 -13.36 1.71 22.62
N SER A 51 -13.25 2.35 21.46
CA SER A 51 -12.46 1.85 20.34
C SER A 51 -10.97 1.76 20.68
N VAL A 52 -10.40 2.76 21.34
CA VAL A 52 -9.00 2.71 21.78
C VAL A 52 -8.76 1.56 22.78
N ASN A 53 -9.64 1.39 23.77
CA ASN A 53 -9.51 0.29 24.72
C ASN A 53 -9.57 -1.08 24.02
N ASN A 54 -10.49 -1.24 23.07
CA ASN A 54 -10.60 -2.47 22.27
C ASN A 54 -9.33 -2.71 21.43
N SER A 55 -8.77 -1.66 20.81
CA SER A 55 -7.54 -1.77 20.01
C SER A 55 -6.36 -2.18 20.89
N LEU A 56 -6.18 -1.57 22.06
CA LEU A 56 -5.13 -1.91 23.03
C LEU A 56 -5.23 -3.38 23.47
N GLU A 57 -6.44 -3.84 23.82
CA GLU A 57 -6.69 -5.23 24.21
C GLU A 57 -6.37 -6.20 23.06
N ARG A 58 -6.88 -5.94 21.84
CA ARG A 58 -6.66 -6.82 20.68
C ARG A 58 -5.21 -6.84 20.23
N LEU A 59 -4.52 -5.72 20.30
CA LEU A 59 -3.10 -5.63 19.94
C LEU A 59 -2.20 -6.14 21.07
N ASN A 60 -2.74 -6.35 22.27
CA ASN A 60 -2.01 -6.72 23.47
C ASN A 60 -0.84 -5.76 23.76
N VAL A 61 -1.13 -4.46 23.73
CA VAL A 61 -0.18 -3.36 24.00
C VAL A 61 -0.78 -2.33 24.94
N ASP A 62 0.06 -1.61 25.66
CA ASP A 62 -0.36 -0.59 26.62
C ASP A 62 -0.62 0.79 25.97
N GLU A 63 -0.03 1.03 24.80
CA GLU A 63 -0.09 2.32 24.10
C GLU A 63 -0.10 2.20 22.57
N ILE A 64 -0.78 3.14 21.93
CA ILE A 64 -0.83 3.36 20.48
C ILE A 64 0.04 4.57 20.13
N ASP A 65 0.85 4.46 19.07
CA ASP A 65 1.72 5.56 18.65
C ASP A 65 0.92 6.65 17.91
N VAL A 66 0.00 6.27 17.02
CA VAL A 66 -0.92 7.23 16.36
C VAL A 66 -2.34 6.69 16.27
N LEU A 67 -3.33 7.45 16.75
CA LEU A 67 -4.75 7.20 16.50
C LEU A 67 -5.27 8.15 15.41
N LEU A 68 -5.99 7.61 14.42
CA LEU A 68 -6.65 8.41 13.37
C LEU A 68 -8.17 8.36 13.51
N ILE A 69 -8.85 9.48 13.27
CA ILE A 69 -10.25 9.44 12.82
C ILE A 69 -10.25 8.91 11.38
N HIS A 70 -10.96 7.80 11.12
CA HIS A 70 -10.83 7.07 9.86
C HIS A 70 -11.49 7.77 8.67
N ARG A 71 -12.64 8.41 8.90
CA ARG A 71 -13.44 9.10 7.88
C ARG A 71 -13.97 10.41 8.44
N PRO A 72 -14.13 11.44 7.61
CA PRO A 72 -14.84 12.64 8.05
C PRO A 72 -16.31 12.30 8.32
N ASP A 73 -16.69 12.35 9.60
CA ASP A 73 -18.09 12.29 10.01
C ASP A 73 -18.75 13.66 9.85
N VAL A 74 -19.88 13.71 9.14
CA VAL A 74 -20.67 14.93 8.94
C VAL A 74 -21.26 15.43 10.26
N LEU A 75 -21.45 14.54 11.24
CA LEU A 75 -21.94 14.86 12.57
C LEU A 75 -20.82 15.09 13.59
N MET A 76 -19.56 15.13 13.17
CA MET A 76 -18.43 15.33 14.08
C MET A 76 -18.54 16.65 14.83
N ASP A 77 -18.55 16.57 16.16
CA ASP A 77 -18.25 17.70 17.04
C ASP A 77 -16.74 17.72 17.33
N ALA A 78 -16.06 18.75 16.81
CA ALA A 78 -14.61 18.89 16.97
C ALA A 78 -14.18 19.10 18.43
N ASP A 79 -15.04 19.69 19.27
CA ASP A 79 -14.74 19.89 20.68
C ASP A 79 -14.77 18.54 21.43
N GLU A 80 -15.73 17.67 21.09
CA GLU A 80 -15.85 16.34 21.69
C GLU A 80 -14.68 15.41 21.31
N VAL A 81 -14.25 15.44 20.04
CA VAL A 81 -13.07 14.69 19.59
C VAL A 81 -11.79 15.21 20.26
N ALA A 82 -11.65 16.53 20.39
CA ALA A 82 -10.48 17.14 21.01
C ALA A 82 -10.37 16.82 22.51
N GLU A 83 -11.49 16.75 23.23
CA GLU A 83 -11.54 16.30 24.62
C GLU A 83 -11.05 14.85 24.74
N ALA A 84 -11.58 13.95 23.90
CA ALA A 84 -11.16 12.54 23.87
C ALA A 84 -9.66 12.40 23.61
N PHE A 85 -9.13 13.12 22.62
CA PHE A 85 -7.71 13.09 22.29
C PHE A 85 -6.83 13.60 23.44
N THR A 86 -7.26 14.69 24.08
CA THR A 86 -6.52 15.29 25.21
C THR A 86 -6.41 14.31 26.38
N GLU A 87 -7.51 13.67 26.78
CA GLU A 87 -7.48 12.74 27.90
C GLU A 87 -6.75 11.43 27.55
N LEU A 88 -6.94 10.87 26.34
CA LEU A 88 -6.20 9.69 25.87
C LEU A 88 -4.68 9.92 25.86
N HIS A 89 -4.26 11.12 25.48
CA HIS A 89 -2.85 11.52 25.55
C HIS A 89 -2.34 11.60 26.98
N LYS A 90 -3.10 12.29 27.84
CA LYS A 90 -2.75 12.53 29.24
C LYS A 90 -2.63 11.24 30.05
N VAL A 91 -3.47 10.23 29.77
CA VAL A 91 -3.38 8.91 30.42
C VAL A 91 -2.38 7.96 29.73
N GLY A 92 -1.68 8.41 28.69
CA GLY A 92 -0.61 7.66 28.04
C GLY A 92 -1.07 6.54 27.09
N LYS A 93 -2.36 6.45 26.77
CA LYS A 93 -2.87 5.41 25.86
C LYS A 93 -2.59 5.68 24.39
N VAL A 94 -2.46 6.96 24.02
CA VAL A 94 -2.18 7.38 22.65
C VAL A 94 -1.14 8.50 22.62
N LYS A 95 -0.05 8.33 21.87
CA LYS A 95 1.02 9.34 21.80
C LYS A 95 0.69 10.51 20.88
N HIS A 96 0.16 10.21 19.70
CA HIS A 96 -0.13 11.19 18.66
C HIS A 96 -1.49 10.94 18.00
N PHE A 97 -2.01 11.97 17.35
CA PHE A 97 -3.30 11.89 16.65
C PHE A 97 -3.16 12.40 15.23
N GLY A 98 -3.97 11.83 14.35
CA GLY A 98 -4.11 12.29 12.98
C GLY A 98 -5.53 12.07 12.49
N VAL A 99 -5.72 12.23 11.20
CA VAL A 99 -7.01 12.00 10.53
C VAL A 99 -6.78 11.18 9.26
N SER A 100 -7.86 10.73 8.65
CA SER A 100 -7.80 10.03 7.37
C SER A 100 -8.94 10.49 6.48
N ASN A 101 -8.62 10.78 5.21
CA ASN A 101 -9.56 11.21 4.18
C ASN A 101 -10.27 12.54 4.50
N PHE A 102 -9.65 13.40 5.33
CA PHE A 102 -10.19 14.73 5.63
C PHE A 102 -9.83 15.70 4.50
N THR A 103 -10.79 16.56 4.13
CA THR A 103 -10.50 17.75 3.33
C THR A 103 -9.65 18.76 4.11
N PRO A 104 -9.01 19.74 3.45
CA PRO A 104 -8.24 20.77 4.14
C PRO A 104 -9.02 21.51 5.24
N ARG A 105 -10.30 21.81 4.99
CA ARG A 105 -11.16 22.51 5.96
C ARG A 105 -11.59 21.65 7.14
N GLN A 106 -11.82 20.36 6.91
CA GLN A 106 -12.09 19.43 8.02
C GLN A 106 -10.85 19.22 8.88
N PHE A 107 -9.65 19.15 8.27
CA PHE A 107 -8.39 19.08 9.01
C PHE A 107 -8.19 20.33 9.88
N GLU A 108 -8.38 21.52 9.31
CA GLU A 108 -8.30 22.79 10.03
C GLU A 108 -9.31 22.89 11.17
N LEU A 109 -10.55 22.44 10.94
CA LEU A 109 -11.60 22.42 11.96
C LEU A 109 -11.16 21.66 13.20
N LEU A 110 -10.72 20.41 13.04
CA LEU A 110 -10.27 19.60 14.18
C LEU A 110 -8.98 20.16 14.78
N GLN A 111 -8.00 20.53 13.95
CA GLN A 111 -6.73 21.11 14.42
C GLN A 111 -6.94 22.36 15.28
N SER A 112 -7.95 23.18 14.97
CA SER A 112 -8.24 24.40 15.73
C SER A 112 -8.65 24.17 17.19
N ARG A 113 -9.02 22.93 17.56
CA ARG A 113 -9.39 22.52 18.92
C ARG A 113 -8.26 21.82 19.67
N LEU A 114 -7.17 21.50 18.98
CA LEU A 114 -6.08 20.71 19.53
C LEU A 114 -4.89 21.61 19.89
N GLY A 115 -4.34 21.41 21.10
CA GLY A 115 -3.09 22.06 21.53
C GLY A 115 -1.82 21.44 20.90
N LYS A 116 -1.94 20.26 20.29
CA LYS A 116 -0.87 19.55 19.58
C LYS A 116 -1.23 19.39 18.09
N PRO A 117 -0.25 19.38 17.18
CA PRO A 117 -0.51 19.20 15.77
C PRO A 117 -0.99 17.77 15.46
N LEU A 118 -1.96 17.66 14.55
CA LEU A 118 -2.29 16.40 13.87
C LEU A 118 -1.07 15.97 13.04
N VAL A 119 -0.63 14.73 13.21
CA VAL A 119 0.66 14.26 12.68
C VAL A 119 0.57 13.69 11.27
N THR A 120 -0.63 13.46 10.76
CA THR A 120 -0.86 12.98 9.39
C THR A 120 -2.32 13.18 8.96
N ASN A 121 -2.53 13.22 7.64
CA ASN A 121 -3.80 12.93 7.01
C ASN A 121 -3.59 11.73 6.08
N GLN A 122 -4.08 10.55 6.48
CA GLN A 122 -3.95 9.35 5.64
C GLN A 122 -4.95 9.41 4.49
N VAL A 123 -4.47 9.46 3.25
CA VAL A 123 -5.27 9.70 2.03
C VAL A 123 -4.94 8.72 0.92
N GLU A 124 -5.88 8.53 0.00
CA GLU A 124 -5.64 7.69 -1.18
C GLU A 124 -4.75 8.44 -2.16
N ILE A 125 -3.68 7.81 -2.61
CA ILE A 125 -2.81 8.36 -3.65
C ILE A 125 -2.39 7.18 -4.51
N ASN A 126 -2.69 7.20 -5.80
CA ASN A 126 -2.19 6.24 -6.77
C ASN A 126 -2.34 6.78 -8.20
N PRO A 127 -1.74 6.13 -9.22
CA PRO A 127 -1.85 6.58 -10.61
C PRO A 127 -3.29 6.65 -11.17
N LEU A 128 -4.25 5.95 -10.56
CA LEU A 128 -5.67 5.97 -10.96
C LEU A 128 -6.50 6.97 -10.13
N ASN A 129 -6.04 7.33 -8.93
CA ASN A 129 -6.67 8.29 -8.03
C ASN A 129 -5.61 9.25 -7.48
N PHE A 130 -5.49 10.42 -8.12
CA PHE A 130 -4.52 11.46 -7.79
C PHE A 130 -5.18 12.81 -7.47
N GLU A 131 -6.49 12.82 -7.21
CA GLU A 131 -7.28 14.05 -6.98
C GLU A 131 -6.77 14.88 -5.80
N VAL A 132 -6.23 14.23 -4.77
CA VAL A 132 -5.68 14.91 -3.58
C VAL A 132 -4.47 15.82 -3.89
N ALA A 133 -3.84 15.64 -5.06
CA ALA A 133 -2.78 16.53 -5.55
C ALA A 133 -3.33 17.83 -6.16
N HIS A 134 -4.65 17.94 -6.33
CA HIS A 134 -5.30 19.07 -7.01
C HIS A 134 -6.37 19.76 -6.15
N ASP A 135 -6.84 19.12 -5.08
CA ASP A 135 -7.88 19.66 -4.18
C ASP A 135 -7.32 20.49 -3.00
N GLY A 136 -6.00 20.70 -2.96
CA GLY A 136 -5.29 21.42 -1.91
C GLY A 136 -4.91 20.58 -0.68
N THR A 137 -5.27 19.30 -0.64
CA THR A 137 -4.91 18.39 0.47
C THR A 137 -3.40 18.24 0.58
N LEU A 138 -2.70 17.89 -0.50
CA LEU A 138 -1.25 17.75 -0.47
C LEU A 138 -0.52 19.08 -0.28
N ASP A 139 -1.06 20.19 -0.81
CA ASP A 139 -0.53 21.53 -0.59
C ASP A 139 -0.57 21.91 0.90
N GLN A 140 -1.69 21.64 1.57
CA GLN A 140 -1.83 21.88 3.01
C GLN A 140 -0.83 21.04 3.81
N MET A 141 -0.66 19.76 3.46
CA MET A 141 0.32 18.89 4.12
C MET A 141 1.74 19.45 3.97
N GLN A 142 2.10 19.92 2.77
CA GLN A 142 3.40 20.56 2.53
C GLN A 142 3.57 21.86 3.32
N MET A 143 2.55 22.73 3.35
CA MET A 143 2.56 23.98 4.11
C MET A 143 2.79 23.75 5.61
N LEU A 144 2.14 22.74 6.17
CA LEU A 144 2.24 22.39 7.59
C LEU A 144 3.50 21.57 7.91
N ARG A 145 4.27 21.15 6.90
CA ARG A 145 5.38 20.18 7.02
C ARG A 145 4.95 18.85 7.63
N THR A 146 3.70 18.45 7.35
CA THR A 146 3.10 17.20 7.78
C THR A 146 3.17 16.20 6.62
N ARG A 147 3.53 14.94 6.88
CA ARG A 147 3.64 13.92 5.84
C ARG A 147 2.33 13.10 5.79
N PRO A 148 1.62 13.04 4.66
CA PRO A 148 0.47 12.16 4.52
C PRO A 148 0.93 10.70 4.45
N MET A 149 0.16 9.80 5.06
CA MET A 149 0.29 8.37 4.77
C MET A 149 -0.54 8.04 3.54
N ALA A 150 0.09 7.59 2.46
CA ALA A 150 -0.62 7.15 1.26
C ALA A 150 -1.21 5.75 1.47
N TRP A 151 -2.47 5.53 1.11
CA TRP A 151 -3.07 4.20 1.03
C TRP A 151 -3.53 3.87 -0.39
N SER A 152 -3.71 2.57 -0.67
CA SER A 152 -4.00 2.05 -2.00
C SER A 152 -3.05 2.56 -3.08
N CYS A 153 -1.73 2.63 -2.81
CA CYS A 153 -0.72 3.08 -3.78
C CYS A 153 -0.75 2.30 -5.11
N LEU A 154 -1.31 1.07 -5.09
CA LEU A 154 -1.54 0.21 -6.25
C LEU A 154 -3.03 0.10 -6.65
N GLY A 155 -3.85 1.10 -6.32
CA GLY A 155 -5.28 1.17 -6.64
C GLY A 155 -6.12 0.04 -6.04
N GLY A 156 -5.75 -0.47 -4.86
CA GLY A 156 -6.44 -1.61 -4.25
C GLY A 156 -6.37 -2.90 -5.09
N GLY A 157 -5.34 -3.04 -5.93
CA GLY A 157 -5.18 -4.16 -6.87
C GLY A 157 -5.83 -3.94 -8.23
N SER A 158 -6.64 -2.89 -8.40
CA SER A 158 -7.28 -2.58 -9.68
C SER A 158 -6.29 -2.24 -10.80
N ILE A 159 -5.07 -1.81 -10.48
CA ILE A 159 -3.98 -1.69 -11.46
C ILE A 159 -3.72 -3.03 -12.16
N PHE A 160 -3.96 -4.16 -11.47
CA PHE A 160 -3.74 -5.51 -11.98
C PHE A 160 -5.03 -6.25 -12.34
N SER A 161 -6.21 -5.84 -11.85
CA SER A 161 -7.48 -6.58 -12.04
C SER A 161 -8.64 -5.74 -12.57
N GLY A 162 -8.49 -4.42 -12.64
CA GLY A 162 -9.55 -3.49 -13.00
C GLY A 162 -9.90 -3.47 -14.48
N GLU A 163 -11.14 -3.13 -14.80
CA GLU A 163 -11.66 -3.07 -16.18
C GLU A 163 -11.51 -1.70 -16.84
N SER A 164 -10.85 -0.74 -16.18
CA SER A 164 -10.56 0.56 -16.81
C SER A 164 -9.59 0.37 -17.98
N GLU A 165 -9.65 1.24 -19.00
CA GLU A 165 -8.70 1.18 -20.12
C GLU A 165 -7.23 1.20 -19.66
N GLN A 166 -6.94 1.94 -18.59
CA GLN A 166 -5.61 1.99 -17.98
C GLN A 166 -5.19 0.64 -17.36
N ALA A 167 -6.09 -0.03 -16.64
CA ALA A 167 -5.82 -1.33 -16.03
C ALA A 167 -5.78 -2.48 -17.05
N ILE A 168 -6.60 -2.40 -18.11
CA ILE A 168 -6.56 -3.33 -19.24
C ILE A 168 -5.21 -3.22 -19.97
N ARG A 169 -4.68 -2.01 -20.17
CA ARG A 169 -3.33 -1.85 -20.76
C ARG A 169 -2.24 -2.56 -19.96
N VAL A 170 -2.28 -2.48 -18.63
CA VAL A 170 -1.28 -3.14 -17.77
C VAL A 170 -1.42 -4.67 -17.80
N ARG A 171 -2.67 -5.19 -17.76
CA ARG A 171 -2.93 -6.63 -17.83
C ARG A 171 -2.60 -7.26 -19.17
N ASN A 172 -2.96 -6.59 -20.27
CA ASN A 172 -2.73 -7.12 -21.61
C ASN A 172 -1.25 -7.40 -21.84
N GLU A 173 -0.32 -6.65 -21.24
CA GLU A 173 1.11 -6.93 -21.35
C GLU A 173 1.54 -8.24 -20.64
N LEU A 174 0.89 -8.63 -19.55
CA LEU A 174 1.20 -9.88 -18.82
C LEU A 174 0.70 -11.12 -19.55
N GLU A 175 -0.51 -11.08 -20.12
CA GLU A 175 -1.02 -12.16 -20.98
C GLU A 175 -0.31 -12.18 -22.34
N ALA A 176 0.01 -11.01 -22.90
CA ALA A 176 0.76 -10.90 -24.15
C ALA A 176 2.16 -11.54 -24.06
N ILE A 177 2.78 -11.60 -22.88
CA ILE A 177 4.06 -12.30 -22.70
C ILE A 177 3.93 -13.79 -22.99
N ARG A 178 2.89 -14.43 -22.47
CA ARG A 178 2.66 -15.86 -22.71
C ARG A 178 2.30 -16.10 -24.18
N GLU A 179 1.38 -15.31 -24.72
CA GLU A 179 0.97 -15.40 -26.13
C GLU A 179 2.14 -15.16 -27.09
N GLU A 180 3.02 -14.22 -26.77
CA GLU A 180 4.20 -13.89 -27.58
C GLU A 180 5.19 -15.06 -27.64
N VAL A 181 5.45 -15.74 -26.53
CA VAL A 181 6.31 -16.93 -26.52
C VAL A 181 5.68 -18.05 -27.36
N VAL A 182 4.37 -18.32 -27.21
CA VAL A 182 3.67 -19.34 -28.02
C VAL A 182 3.81 -19.02 -29.50
N ARG A 183 3.51 -17.75 -29.86
CA ARG A 183 3.53 -17.27 -31.23
C ARG A 183 4.92 -17.43 -31.85
N ARG A 184 5.97 -16.99 -31.17
CA ARG A 184 7.36 -17.05 -31.67
C ARG A 184 7.87 -18.49 -31.83
N ILE A 185 7.51 -19.39 -30.92
CA ILE A 185 7.79 -20.83 -31.08
C ILE A 185 7.07 -21.39 -32.31
N SER A 186 5.80 -21.04 -32.50
CA SER A 186 5.03 -21.48 -33.67
C SER A 186 5.56 -20.95 -35.00
N GLU A 187 6.23 -19.80 -34.97
CA GLU A 187 6.93 -19.19 -36.12
C GLU A 187 8.33 -19.79 -36.37
N GLY A 188 8.75 -20.77 -35.56
CA GLY A 188 9.97 -21.55 -35.74
C GLY A 188 11.18 -21.06 -34.95
N GLU A 189 11.00 -20.16 -33.99
CA GLU A 189 12.07 -19.75 -33.08
C GLU A 189 12.44 -20.87 -32.11
N ALA A 190 13.74 -21.15 -31.99
CA ALA A 190 14.23 -22.21 -31.13
C ALA A 190 14.08 -21.83 -29.65
N SER A 191 13.41 -22.68 -28.87
CA SER A 191 13.32 -22.53 -27.42
C SER A 191 13.14 -23.90 -26.76
N ILE A 192 13.67 -24.04 -25.54
CA ILE A 192 13.46 -25.23 -24.71
C ILE A 192 11.98 -25.42 -24.33
N LEU A 193 11.19 -24.33 -24.39
CA LEU A 193 9.77 -24.32 -24.09
C LEU A 193 8.93 -25.03 -25.17
N ALA A 194 9.48 -25.25 -26.37
CA ALA A 194 8.76 -25.92 -27.46
C ALA A 194 8.36 -27.37 -27.15
N ALA A 195 8.99 -27.99 -26.15
CA ALA A 195 8.69 -29.36 -25.72
C ALA A 195 7.62 -29.46 -24.60
N GLN A 196 7.10 -28.33 -24.11
CA GLN A 196 6.11 -28.33 -23.03
C GLN A 196 4.67 -28.38 -23.56
N GLU A 197 3.84 -29.20 -22.92
CA GLU A 197 2.40 -29.32 -23.26
C GLU A 197 1.60 -28.09 -22.81
N GLU A 198 1.97 -27.48 -21.68
CA GLU A 198 1.30 -26.29 -21.15
C GLU A 198 2.34 -25.27 -20.66
N MET A 199 2.30 -24.08 -21.25
CA MET A 199 3.23 -23.01 -20.89
C MET A 199 2.69 -22.17 -19.75
N SER A 200 3.51 -22.00 -18.71
CA SER A 200 3.22 -21.19 -17.53
C SER A 200 4.25 -20.06 -17.38
N ILE A 201 3.93 -19.05 -16.57
CA ILE A 201 4.89 -17.97 -16.25
C ILE A 201 6.12 -18.54 -15.56
N GLU A 202 5.94 -19.56 -14.72
CA GLU A 202 7.04 -20.22 -14.02
C GLU A 202 8.00 -20.89 -15.00
N SER A 203 7.49 -21.62 -16.01
CA SER A 203 8.37 -22.26 -16.99
C SER A 203 9.11 -21.25 -17.88
N ILE A 204 8.47 -20.13 -18.23
CA ILE A 204 9.13 -19.03 -18.96
C ILE A 204 10.26 -18.43 -18.10
N CYS A 205 10.01 -18.19 -16.81
CA CYS A 205 11.03 -17.65 -15.90
C CYS A 205 12.20 -18.62 -15.71
N GLU A 206 11.93 -19.92 -15.57
CA GLU A 206 12.96 -20.96 -15.48
C GLU A 206 13.78 -21.05 -16.78
N ALA A 207 13.14 -20.98 -17.95
CA ALA A 207 13.83 -20.97 -19.23
C ALA A 207 14.75 -19.76 -19.40
N ALA A 208 14.29 -18.57 -19.01
CA ALA A 208 15.11 -17.36 -19.03
C ALA A 208 16.30 -17.47 -18.07
N ALA A 209 16.10 -18.04 -16.87
CA ALA A 209 17.17 -18.30 -15.91
C ALA A 209 18.22 -19.29 -16.44
N ASN A 210 17.79 -20.24 -17.28
CA ASN A 210 18.67 -21.19 -17.96
C ASN A 210 19.31 -20.63 -19.24
N GLY A 211 19.07 -19.36 -19.58
CA GLY A 211 19.67 -18.68 -20.72
C GLY A 211 19.00 -18.99 -22.07
N ASP A 212 17.76 -19.49 -22.08
CA ASP A 212 16.97 -19.65 -23.30
C ASP A 212 16.76 -18.28 -23.99
N PRO A 213 17.26 -18.05 -25.22
CA PRO A 213 17.27 -16.72 -25.81
C PRO A 213 15.88 -16.09 -25.98
N LEU A 214 14.87 -16.89 -26.33
CA LEU A 214 13.50 -16.43 -26.46
C LEU A 214 12.93 -16.00 -25.11
N ALA A 215 13.09 -16.84 -24.09
CA ALA A 215 12.62 -16.52 -22.75
C ALA A 215 13.35 -15.30 -22.15
N VAL A 216 14.66 -15.16 -22.38
CA VAL A 216 15.45 -14.00 -21.95
C VAL A 216 14.88 -12.71 -22.56
N ASP A 217 14.69 -12.66 -23.89
CA ASP A 217 14.17 -11.46 -24.56
C ASP A 217 12.77 -11.06 -24.05
N VAL A 218 11.91 -12.05 -23.82
CA VAL A 218 10.56 -11.84 -23.30
C VAL A 218 10.59 -11.33 -21.85
N ILE A 219 11.45 -11.88 -20.99
CA ILE A 219 11.61 -11.40 -19.61
C ILE A 219 12.25 -9.99 -19.58
N GLU A 220 13.17 -9.67 -20.47
CA GLU A 220 13.69 -8.30 -20.59
C GLU A 220 12.58 -7.32 -20.97
N LYS A 221 11.70 -7.70 -21.90
CA LYS A 221 10.53 -6.90 -22.28
C LYS A 221 9.58 -6.70 -21.11
N LEU A 222 9.27 -7.75 -20.36
CA LEU A 222 8.52 -7.66 -19.10
C LEU A 222 9.16 -6.67 -18.12
N GLY A 223 10.48 -6.78 -17.93
CA GLY A 223 11.24 -5.90 -17.05
C GLY A 223 11.13 -4.43 -17.44
N ARG A 224 11.10 -4.11 -18.74
CA ARG A 224 10.91 -2.73 -19.21
C ARG A 224 9.54 -2.16 -18.83
N TYR A 225 8.47 -2.94 -19.00
CA TYR A 225 7.12 -2.50 -18.64
C TYR A 225 6.95 -2.35 -17.14
N LEU A 226 7.39 -3.35 -16.38
CA LEU A 226 7.37 -3.31 -14.92
C LEU A 226 8.20 -2.14 -14.40
N GLY A 227 9.38 -1.92 -14.97
CA GLY A 227 10.25 -0.79 -14.65
C GLY A 227 9.60 0.56 -14.92
N SER A 228 8.86 0.70 -16.02
CA SER A 228 8.11 1.93 -16.33
C SER A 228 7.00 2.21 -15.29
N ALA A 229 6.26 1.17 -14.89
CA ALA A 229 5.25 1.29 -13.85
C ALA A 229 5.87 1.63 -12.48
N ILE A 230 6.98 0.98 -12.14
CA ILE A 230 7.75 1.26 -10.93
C ILE A 230 8.28 2.70 -10.94
N ALA A 231 8.77 3.20 -12.08
CA ALA A 231 9.26 4.58 -12.19
C ALA A 231 8.17 5.61 -11.87
N ILE A 232 6.93 5.37 -12.27
CA ILE A 232 5.78 6.20 -11.89
C ILE A 232 5.61 6.20 -10.37
N VAL A 233 5.64 5.03 -9.73
CA VAL A 233 5.54 4.89 -8.27
C VAL A 233 6.69 5.62 -7.58
N ILE A 234 7.92 5.53 -8.10
CA ILE A 234 9.08 6.26 -7.58
C ILE A 234 8.86 7.77 -7.65
N ASN A 235 8.40 8.27 -8.79
CA ASN A 235 8.12 9.69 -8.99
C ASN A 235 7.00 10.22 -8.07
N LEU A 236 6.02 9.37 -7.75
CA LEU A 236 4.90 9.74 -6.89
C LEU A 236 5.25 9.69 -5.40
N PHE A 237 6.02 8.68 -4.96
CA PHE A 237 6.16 8.37 -3.54
C PHE A 237 7.57 8.53 -2.99
N ASN A 238 8.59 8.60 -3.85
CA ASN A 238 10.01 8.58 -3.46
C ASN A 238 10.32 7.47 -2.41
N PRO A 239 10.05 6.19 -2.72
CA PRO A 239 10.26 5.10 -1.79
C PRO A 239 11.76 4.78 -1.65
N GLU A 240 12.18 4.39 -0.44
CA GLU A 240 13.55 3.92 -0.20
C GLU A 240 13.74 2.46 -0.65
N LYS A 241 12.64 1.70 -0.77
CA LYS A 241 12.68 0.26 -1.05
C LYS A 241 11.48 -0.22 -1.84
N ILE A 242 11.74 -1.07 -2.84
CA ILE A 242 10.72 -1.79 -3.61
C ILE A 242 11.00 -3.29 -3.48
N LEU A 243 9.99 -4.02 -3.00
CA LEU A 243 10.02 -5.47 -2.91
C LEU A 243 9.27 -6.07 -4.09
N ILE A 244 9.94 -6.90 -4.89
CA ILE A 244 9.31 -7.70 -5.95
C ILE A 244 9.08 -9.11 -5.42
N GLY A 245 7.82 -9.57 -5.46
CA GLY A 245 7.42 -10.91 -5.06
C GLY A 245 6.93 -11.77 -6.23
N GLY A 246 6.76 -13.06 -5.99
CA GLY A 246 6.22 -14.01 -6.96
C GLY A 246 7.27 -14.77 -7.78
N VAL A 247 6.78 -15.64 -8.67
CA VAL A 247 7.60 -16.58 -9.47
C VAL A 247 8.60 -15.88 -10.41
N ILE A 248 8.34 -14.61 -10.76
CA ILE A 248 9.21 -13.80 -11.62
C ILE A 248 10.63 -13.59 -11.06
N ASN A 249 10.82 -13.73 -9.74
CA ASN A 249 12.14 -13.67 -9.12
C ASN A 249 13.08 -14.82 -9.53
N GLN A 250 12.54 -15.91 -10.10
CA GLN A 250 13.39 -16.97 -10.68
C GLN A 250 14.27 -16.45 -11.82
N ALA A 251 13.77 -15.46 -12.58
CA ALA A 251 14.48 -14.83 -13.69
C ALA A 251 15.14 -13.48 -13.30
N LYS A 252 15.46 -13.27 -12.01
CA LYS A 252 15.93 -11.96 -11.51
C LYS A 252 17.18 -11.43 -12.20
N GLU A 253 18.10 -12.29 -12.62
CA GLU A 253 19.35 -11.90 -13.30
C GLU A 253 19.08 -11.25 -14.67
N VAL A 254 17.91 -11.51 -15.27
CA VAL A 254 17.45 -10.87 -16.52
C VAL A 254 16.48 -9.73 -16.21
N LEU A 255 15.52 -9.97 -15.31
CA LEU A 255 14.44 -9.04 -15.00
C LEU A 255 14.93 -7.76 -14.33
N TYR A 256 15.78 -7.86 -13.29
CA TYR A 256 16.14 -6.71 -12.45
C TYR A 256 17.01 -5.69 -13.20
N PRO A 257 17.99 -6.10 -14.05
CA PRO A 257 18.70 -5.16 -14.90
C PRO A 257 17.78 -4.37 -15.84
N ALA A 258 16.78 -5.03 -16.44
CA ALA A 258 15.81 -4.37 -17.31
C ALA A 258 14.93 -3.37 -16.54
N VAL A 259 14.43 -3.77 -15.36
CA VAL A 259 13.67 -2.89 -14.45
C VAL A 259 14.52 -1.67 -14.05
N ARG A 260 15.77 -1.91 -13.62
CA ARG A 260 16.69 -0.85 -13.16
C ARG A 260 16.97 0.16 -14.26
N ARG A 261 17.22 -0.29 -15.48
CA ARG A 261 17.45 0.61 -16.63
C ARG A 261 16.26 1.56 -16.83
N CYS A 262 15.04 1.03 -16.78
CA CYS A 262 13.84 1.87 -16.90
C CYS A 262 13.67 2.83 -15.71
N ILE A 263 14.00 2.42 -14.49
CA ILE A 263 14.00 3.31 -13.33
C ILE A 263 14.96 4.48 -13.55
N GLU A 264 16.21 4.19 -13.95
CA GLU A 264 17.25 5.20 -14.20
C GLU A 264 16.85 6.18 -15.31
N GLU A 265 16.20 5.68 -16.36
CA GLU A 265 15.79 6.48 -17.52
C GLU A 265 14.50 7.30 -17.29
N GLN A 266 13.58 6.81 -16.45
CA GLN A 266 12.21 7.35 -16.38
C GLN A 266 11.81 7.93 -15.02
N SER A 267 12.65 7.80 -14.00
CA SER A 267 12.42 8.44 -12.70
C SER A 267 13.38 9.57 -12.41
N LEU A 268 12.99 10.49 -11.53
CA LEU A 268 13.83 11.62 -11.13
C LEU A 268 15.12 11.10 -10.46
N PRO A 269 16.31 11.57 -10.88
CA PRO A 269 17.60 11.07 -10.36
C PRO A 269 17.71 11.05 -8.83
N VAL A 270 17.19 12.09 -8.18
CA VAL A 270 17.22 12.22 -6.72
C VAL A 270 16.33 11.20 -5.98
N TYR A 271 15.36 10.59 -6.67
CA TYR A 271 14.44 9.62 -6.06
C TYR A 271 14.87 8.16 -6.21
N HIS A 272 15.83 7.86 -7.09
CA HIS A 272 16.32 6.49 -7.27
C HIS A 272 17.76 6.28 -6.79
N GLN A 273 18.45 7.33 -6.35
CA GLN A 273 19.86 7.26 -5.95
C GLN A 273 20.11 6.24 -4.83
N ASP A 274 19.23 6.20 -3.83
CA ASP A 274 19.33 5.31 -2.66
C ASP A 274 18.25 4.21 -2.67
N LEU A 275 17.58 4.01 -3.81
CA LEU A 275 16.49 3.03 -3.92
C LEU A 275 17.01 1.59 -3.91
N GLU A 276 16.52 0.79 -2.97
CA GLU A 276 16.75 -0.64 -2.93
C GLU A 276 15.66 -1.42 -3.68
N LEU A 277 16.06 -2.16 -4.73
CA LEU A 277 15.20 -3.15 -5.38
C LEU A 277 15.55 -4.54 -4.86
N VAL A 278 14.62 -5.17 -4.13
CA VAL A 278 14.88 -6.43 -3.41
C VAL A 278 13.83 -7.50 -3.69
N GLU A 279 14.25 -8.77 -3.59
CA GLU A 279 13.33 -9.90 -3.67
C GLU A 279 12.56 -10.09 -2.35
N SER A 280 11.26 -10.36 -2.45
CA SER A 280 10.45 -10.79 -1.29
C SER A 280 10.77 -12.23 -0.92
N ARG A 281 10.87 -12.51 0.39
CA ARG A 281 11.07 -13.86 0.94
C ARG A 281 9.78 -14.71 0.96
N PHE A 282 8.63 -14.15 0.59
CA PHE A 282 7.34 -14.84 0.55
C PHE A 282 7.03 -15.29 -0.88
N TYR A 283 7.49 -16.50 -1.25
CA TYR A 283 7.47 -16.99 -2.64
C TYR A 283 6.15 -17.64 -3.10
N LYS A 284 5.33 -18.20 -2.19
CA LYS A 284 4.17 -19.05 -2.57
C LYS A 284 2.78 -18.49 -2.22
N GLN A 285 2.70 -17.39 -1.48
CA GLN A 285 1.45 -16.71 -1.13
C GLN A 285 1.70 -15.21 -1.20
N ALA A 286 1.48 -14.63 -2.38
CA ALA A 286 1.67 -13.19 -2.61
C ALA A 286 0.62 -12.34 -1.86
N THR A 287 -0.48 -12.96 -1.45
CA THR A 287 -1.55 -12.40 -0.62
C THR A 287 -1.98 -13.46 0.40
N MET A 288 -1.90 -13.14 1.69
CA MET A 288 -2.69 -13.89 2.68
C MET A 288 -4.18 -13.50 2.48
N PRO A 289 -5.11 -14.47 2.50
CA PRO A 289 -6.54 -14.19 2.36
C PRO A 289 -7.09 -13.29 3.48
#